data_AF-A0AAD9BYI0-F1
#
_entry.id   AF-A0AAD9BYI0-F1
#
_cell.length_a   1.000
_cell.length_b   1.000
_cell.length_c   1.000
_cell.angle_alpha   90.00
_cell.angle_beta   90.00
_cell.angle_gamma   90.00
#
_symmetry.space_group_name_H-M   'P 1'
#
loop_
_entity.id
_entity.type
_entity.pdbx_description
1 polymer ?
#
loop_
_entity_poly.entity_id
_entity_poly.type
_entity_poly.pdbx_seq_one_letter_code
_entity_poly.pdbx_strand_id
1 'polypeptide(L)'
;MVDVIKVFIRTERLADHNGHLCCIVSRMLDIFAAAGHHQYAKGARLYCQLMKQLETLPAYKEIFESFTAHGNHVVRYSSHDWSGTWCDICIEQTLMKSAKSEGGLSRGRMRHSDSGHKCWVLTLNHFSNVNQRMEESVKKHAPLHRDLGKTQMKRDAEAIDLALQWFEENNPFDPDRDKELLVSFSTDSGAQEMTQSMLREQQK
;
A
#
# COMPACT_ATOMS: atom_id res chain seq x y z
N MET A 1 -10.16 -15.67 6.65
CA MET A 1 -9.77 -14.24 6.77
C MET A 1 -9.01 -13.75 5.54
N VAL A 2 -7.95 -14.43 5.11
CA VAL A 2 -7.16 -14.05 3.93
C VAL A 2 -8.01 -13.81 2.67
N ASP A 3 -8.97 -14.69 2.38
CA ASP A 3 -9.83 -14.53 1.20
C ASP A 3 -10.82 -13.36 1.30
N VAL A 4 -11.16 -12.93 2.52
CA VAL A 4 -11.97 -11.72 2.75
C VAL A 4 -11.16 -10.50 2.34
N ILE A 5 -9.92 -10.43 2.82
CA ILE A 5 -8.99 -9.34 2.54
C ILE A 5 -8.65 -9.29 1.05
N LYS A 6 -8.38 -10.43 0.41
CA LYS A 6 -8.12 -10.49 -1.04
C LYS A 6 -9.28 -9.93 -1.86
N VAL A 7 -10.52 -10.29 -1.51
CA VAL A 7 -11.71 -9.77 -2.19
C VAL A 7 -11.87 -8.28 -1.94
N PHE A 8 -11.70 -7.82 -0.69
CA PHE A 8 -11.77 -6.40 -0.34
C PHE A 8 -10.74 -5.55 -1.09
N ILE A 9 -9.48 -5.99 -1.12
CA ILE A 9 -8.42 -5.34 -1.89
C ILE A 9 -8.81 -5.30 -3.36
N ARG A 10 -9.27 -6.42 -3.93
CA ARG A 10 -9.68 -6.47 -5.34
C ARG A 10 -10.78 -5.47 -5.65
N THR A 11 -11.83 -5.39 -4.84
CA THR A 11 -12.96 -4.48 -5.08
C THR A 11 -12.52 -3.02 -5.03
N GLU A 12 -11.62 -2.68 -4.11
CA GLU A 12 -11.04 -1.34 -3.98
C GLU A 12 -10.13 -0.98 -5.15
N ARG A 13 -9.21 -1.89 -5.51
CA ARG A 13 -8.29 -1.68 -6.63
C ARG A 13 -9.04 -1.49 -7.95
N LEU A 14 -10.18 -2.16 -8.13
CA LEU A 14 -11.03 -2.09 -9.32
C LEU A 14 -12.14 -1.03 -9.26
N ALA A 15 -12.24 -0.27 -8.16
CA ALA A 15 -13.32 0.68 -7.94
C ALA A 15 -14.73 0.05 -8.09
N ASP A 16 -14.92 -1.18 -7.58
CA ASP A 16 -16.21 -1.87 -7.51
C ASP A 16 -16.93 -1.52 -6.20
N HIS A 17 -17.86 -0.56 -6.28
CA HIS A 17 -18.60 -0.04 -5.13
C HIS A 17 -19.48 -1.11 -4.47
N ASN A 18 -20.17 -1.90 -5.28
CA ASN A 18 -21.11 -2.91 -4.79
C ASN A 18 -20.35 -4.06 -4.13
N GLY A 19 -19.25 -4.50 -4.75
CA GLY A 19 -18.34 -5.48 -4.18
C GLY A 19 -17.73 -5.01 -2.86
N HIS A 20 -17.31 -3.74 -2.78
CA HIS A 20 -16.80 -3.12 -1.56
C HIS A 20 -17.81 -3.18 -0.42
N LEU A 21 -19.05 -2.70 -0.64
CA LEU A 21 -20.10 -2.72 0.38
C LEU A 21 -20.50 -4.14 0.78
N CYS A 22 -20.66 -5.04 -0.20
CA CYS A 22 -21.00 -6.42 0.06
C CYS A 22 -19.94 -7.10 0.93
N CYS A 23 -18.66 -6.90 0.65
CA CYS A 23 -17.56 -7.46 1.43
C CYS A 23 -17.59 -6.97 2.89
N ILE A 24 -17.83 -5.67 3.10
CA ILE A 24 -17.95 -5.10 4.45
C ILE A 24 -19.13 -5.74 5.21
N VAL A 25 -20.31 -5.73 4.59
CA VAL A 25 -21.56 -6.18 5.22
C VAL A 25 -21.55 -7.67 5.52
N SER A 26 -21.09 -8.50 4.58
CA SER A 26 -21.23 -9.96 4.67
C SER A 26 -20.06 -10.68 5.33
N ARG A 27 -18.89 -10.02 5.49
CA ARG A 27 -17.66 -10.70 5.93
C ARG A 27 -16.85 -9.92 6.95
N MET A 28 -16.67 -8.60 6.78
CA MET A 28 -15.76 -7.84 7.66
C MET A 28 -16.40 -7.43 8.99
N LEU A 29 -17.69 -7.11 9.02
CA LEU A 29 -18.40 -6.73 10.25
C LEU A 29 -18.30 -7.80 11.35
N ASP A 30 -18.51 -9.06 10.99
CA ASP A 30 -18.45 -10.19 11.93
C ASP A 30 -17.01 -10.39 12.44
N ILE A 31 -16.01 -10.19 11.57
CA ILE A 31 -14.60 -10.25 11.96
C ILE A 31 -14.27 -9.14 12.97
N PHE A 32 -14.70 -7.91 12.72
CA PHE A 32 -14.47 -6.79 13.64
C PHE A 32 -15.13 -7.03 15.00
N ALA A 33 -16.35 -7.56 15.01
CA ALA A 33 -17.05 -7.89 16.24
C ALA A 33 -16.34 -9.02 17.01
N ALA A 34 -16.02 -10.13 16.33
CA ALA A 34 -15.37 -11.28 16.94
C ALA A 34 -13.96 -10.98 17.46
N ALA A 35 -13.21 -10.12 16.78
CA ALA A 35 -11.87 -9.70 17.19
C ALA A 35 -11.85 -8.62 18.30
N GLY A 36 -13.01 -8.20 18.81
CA GLY A 36 -13.10 -7.16 19.84
C GLY A 36 -12.86 -5.72 19.33
N HIS A 37 -12.83 -5.53 18.01
CA HIS A 37 -12.66 -4.24 17.35
C HIS A 37 -13.99 -3.48 17.22
N HIS A 38 -14.63 -3.23 18.36
CA HIS A 38 -15.98 -2.65 18.45
C HIS A 38 -16.14 -1.29 17.75
N GLN A 39 -15.11 -0.44 17.76
CA GLN A 39 -15.17 0.86 17.07
C GLN A 39 -15.19 0.69 15.55
N TYR A 40 -14.40 -0.24 15.00
CA TYR A 40 -14.43 -0.55 13.58
C TYR A 40 -15.76 -1.20 13.19
N ALA A 41 -16.29 -2.11 14.00
CA ALA A 41 -17.61 -2.70 13.75
C ALA A 41 -18.72 -1.64 13.74
N LYS A 42 -18.71 -0.71 14.71
CA LYS A 42 -19.67 0.41 14.78
C LYS A 42 -19.52 1.36 13.59
N GLY A 43 -18.29 1.76 13.28
CA GLY A 43 -17.98 2.66 12.17
C GLY A 43 -18.38 2.07 10.82
N ALA A 44 -18.01 0.83 10.55
CA ALA A 44 -18.39 0.12 9.33
C ALA A 44 -19.92 -0.03 9.20
N ARG A 45 -20.62 -0.33 10.30
CA ARG A 45 -22.10 -0.40 10.29
C ARG A 45 -22.74 0.95 9.96
N LEU A 46 -22.25 2.03 10.56
CA LEU A 46 -22.73 3.39 10.27
C LEU A 46 -22.44 3.76 8.80
N TYR A 47 -21.24 3.45 8.31
CA TYR A 47 -20.88 3.64 6.91
C TYR A 47 -21.87 2.93 5.96
N CYS A 48 -22.16 1.65 6.19
CA CYS A 48 -23.13 0.92 5.35
C CYS A 48 -24.54 1.54 5.41
N GLN A 49 -24.97 2.08 6.55
CA GLN A 49 -26.25 2.79 6.66
C GLN A 49 -26.25 4.08 5.84
N LEU A 50 -25.17 4.86 5.90
CA LEU A 50 -25.02 6.08 5.09
C LEU A 50 -25.00 5.76 3.60
N MET A 51 -24.35 4.68 3.18
CA MET A 51 -24.32 4.27 1.78
C MET A 51 -25.71 3.87 1.26
N LYS A 52 -26.54 3.21 2.09
CA LYS A 52 -27.95 2.95 1.76
C LYS A 52 -28.80 4.22 1.67
N GLN A 53 -28.52 5.22 2.51
CA GLN A 53 -29.18 6.52 2.41
C GLN A 53 -28.77 7.26 1.14
N LEU A 54 -27.49 7.16 0.75
CA LEU A 54 -26.97 7.71 -0.49
C LEU A 54 -27.71 7.17 -1.72
N GLU A 55 -28.01 5.87 -1.74
CA GLU A 55 -28.77 5.19 -2.80
C GLU A 55 -30.23 5.65 -2.88
N THR A 56 -30.84 5.95 -1.73
CA THR A 56 -32.31 6.15 -1.63
C THR A 56 -32.75 7.60 -1.63
N LEU A 57 -31.87 8.54 -1.24
CA LEU A 57 -32.21 9.96 -1.12
C LEU A 57 -31.95 10.71 -2.45
N PRO A 58 -32.97 11.36 -3.04
CA PRO A 58 -32.81 12.08 -4.31
C PRO A 58 -31.71 13.15 -4.31
N ALA A 59 -31.49 13.80 -3.15
CA ALA A 59 -30.46 14.83 -2.98
C ALA A 59 -29.02 14.32 -3.23
N TYR A 60 -28.80 13.00 -3.18
CA TYR A 60 -27.48 12.39 -3.33
C TYR A 60 -27.35 11.52 -4.59
N LYS A 61 -28.33 11.55 -5.50
CA LYS A 61 -28.34 10.72 -6.71
C LYS A 61 -27.06 10.86 -7.55
N GLU A 62 -26.59 12.09 -7.75
CA GLU A 62 -25.36 12.36 -8.52
C GLU A 62 -24.12 11.79 -7.83
N ILE A 63 -24.04 11.85 -6.50
CA ILE A 63 -22.93 11.29 -5.73
C ILE A 63 -22.97 9.76 -5.79
N PHE A 64 -24.15 9.16 -5.66
CA PHE A 64 -24.33 7.73 -5.80
C PHE A 64 -23.93 7.25 -7.20
N GLU A 65 -24.38 7.93 -8.26
CA GLU A 65 -23.99 7.66 -9.65
C GLU A 65 -22.46 7.79 -9.83
N SER A 66 -21.84 8.80 -9.22
CA SER A 66 -20.39 8.98 -9.22
C SER A 66 -19.65 7.79 -8.59
N PHE A 67 -20.19 7.20 -7.53
CA PHE A 67 -19.60 6.02 -6.89
C PHE A 67 -19.81 4.73 -7.67
N THR A 68 -21.00 4.52 -8.22
CA THR A 68 -21.37 3.25 -8.88
C THR A 68 -20.99 3.22 -10.36
N ALA A 69 -21.17 4.31 -11.10
CA ALA A 69 -20.93 4.36 -12.54
C ALA A 69 -19.50 4.81 -12.88
N HIS A 70 -18.89 5.67 -12.04
CA HIS A 70 -17.55 6.21 -12.28
C HIS A 70 -16.48 5.65 -11.33
N GLY A 71 -16.87 4.92 -10.29
CA GLY A 71 -15.92 4.34 -9.33
C GLY A 71 -15.26 5.38 -8.43
N ASN A 72 -15.82 6.58 -8.30
CA ASN A 72 -15.19 7.70 -7.60
C ASN A 72 -15.20 7.57 -6.05
N HIS A 73 -15.61 6.41 -5.52
CA HIS A 73 -15.45 6.10 -4.09
C HIS A 73 -14.00 5.74 -3.74
N VAL A 74 -13.14 5.47 -4.74
CA VAL A 74 -11.70 5.28 -4.57
C VAL A 74 -10.91 6.37 -5.28
N VAL A 75 -9.69 6.64 -4.81
CA VAL A 75 -8.75 7.53 -5.48
C VAL A 75 -7.94 6.73 -6.50
N ARG A 76 -7.80 7.25 -7.73
CA ARG A 76 -7.02 6.62 -8.79
C ARG A 76 -5.80 7.47 -9.12
N TYR A 77 -4.62 6.84 -9.18
CA TYR A 77 -3.37 7.50 -9.60
C TYR A 77 -3.07 7.34 -11.10
N SER A 78 -3.84 6.52 -11.82
CA SER A 78 -3.70 6.26 -13.24
C SER A 78 -5.01 5.73 -13.83
N SER A 79 -5.09 5.64 -15.16
CA SER A 79 -6.28 5.15 -15.89
C SER A 79 -6.44 3.62 -15.91
N HIS A 80 -5.44 2.83 -15.51
CA HIS A 80 -5.56 1.36 -15.55
C HIS A 80 -6.52 0.85 -14.48
N ASP A 81 -7.24 -0.24 -14.73
CA ASP A 81 -8.35 -0.69 -13.88
C ASP A 81 -7.92 -1.01 -12.45
N TRP A 82 -6.73 -1.57 -12.24
CA TRP A 82 -6.21 -1.90 -10.90
C TRP A 82 -5.58 -0.70 -10.16
N SER A 83 -5.94 0.55 -10.46
CA SER A 83 -5.28 1.76 -9.90
C SER A 83 -5.97 2.32 -8.65
N GLY A 84 -7.12 1.79 -8.28
CA GLY A 84 -7.90 2.25 -7.13
C GLY A 84 -7.11 2.17 -5.82
N THR A 85 -7.29 3.15 -4.96
CA THR A 85 -6.61 3.28 -3.68
C THR A 85 -7.58 3.92 -2.69
N TRP A 86 -7.58 3.45 -1.44
CA TRP A 86 -8.44 3.99 -0.38
C TRP A 86 -8.23 5.50 -0.19
N CYS A 87 -9.31 6.26 -0.03
CA CYS A 87 -9.20 7.70 0.22
C CYS A 87 -8.38 8.02 1.48
N ASP A 88 -8.52 7.21 2.54
CA ASP A 88 -7.81 7.40 3.80
C ASP A 88 -6.29 7.28 3.62
N ILE A 89 -5.80 6.28 2.88
CA ILE A 89 -4.36 6.14 2.63
C ILE A 89 -3.83 7.31 1.79
N CYS A 90 -4.63 7.84 0.84
CA CYS A 90 -4.24 9.03 0.09
C CYS A 90 -4.16 10.27 0.98
N ILE A 91 -5.12 10.47 1.88
CA ILE A 91 -5.14 11.57 2.85
C ILE A 91 -3.95 11.44 3.80
N GLU A 92 -3.68 10.25 4.32
CA GLU A 92 -2.59 10.01 5.24
C GLU A 92 -1.22 10.24 4.58
N GLN A 93 -1.00 9.65 3.40
CA GLN A 93 0.28 9.71 2.71
C GLN A 93 0.58 11.08 2.09
N THR A 94 -0.45 11.87 1.79
CA THR A 94 -0.29 13.18 1.17
C THR A 94 -0.49 14.29 2.19
N LEU A 95 -1.71 14.47 2.67
CA LEU A 95 -2.08 15.60 3.52
C LEU A 95 -1.49 15.47 4.92
N MET A 96 -1.67 14.32 5.58
CA MET A 96 -1.18 14.14 6.95
C MET A 96 0.34 14.11 7.01
N LYS A 97 0.99 13.51 6.02
CA LYS A 97 2.46 13.55 5.89
C LYS A 97 2.97 14.98 5.77
N SER A 98 2.35 15.81 4.93
CA SER A 98 2.71 17.24 4.79
C SER A 98 2.40 18.04 6.06
N ALA A 99 1.28 17.75 6.74
CA ALA A 99 0.95 18.39 8.00
C ALA A 99 1.90 17.98 9.14
N LYS A 100 2.50 16.78 9.08
CA LYS A 100 3.42 16.22 10.08
C LYS A 100 4.90 16.44 9.77
N SER A 101 5.25 16.94 8.59
CA SER A 101 6.63 17.26 8.24
C SER A 101 7.15 18.47 9.03
N GLU A 102 8.46 18.68 8.96
CA GLU A 102 9.05 19.92 9.48
C GLU A 102 8.49 21.13 8.71
N GLY A 103 8.09 22.17 9.44
CA GLY A 103 7.34 23.30 8.86
C GLY A 103 5.88 23.01 8.50
N GLY A 104 5.36 21.82 8.83
CA GLY A 104 3.95 21.46 8.65
C GLY A 104 3.05 21.93 9.79
N LEU A 105 1.73 21.73 9.64
CA LEU A 105 0.71 22.19 10.59
C LEU A 105 0.94 21.71 12.04
N SER A 106 1.41 20.48 12.23
CA SER A 106 1.52 19.84 13.55
C SER A 106 2.88 20.04 14.23
N ARG A 107 3.84 20.71 13.58
CA ARG A 107 5.19 20.91 14.10
C ARG A 107 5.68 22.36 13.90
N GLY A 108 6.55 22.81 14.80
CA GLY A 108 7.19 24.12 14.69
C GLY A 108 6.24 25.32 14.87
N ARG A 109 6.52 26.43 14.18
CA ARG A 109 5.87 27.73 14.36
C ARG A 109 4.37 27.76 14.00
N MET A 110 3.89 26.76 13.27
CA MET A 110 2.52 26.75 12.73
C MET A 110 1.53 26.04 13.66
N ARG A 111 2.00 25.23 14.61
CA ARG A 111 1.19 24.42 15.53
C ARG A 111 0.21 25.18 16.41
N HIS A 112 0.52 26.44 16.73
CA HIS A 112 -0.22 27.24 17.70
C HIS A 112 -0.72 28.58 17.13
N SER A 113 -0.73 28.72 15.80
CA SER A 113 -1.07 29.99 15.15
C SER A 113 -2.16 29.81 14.11
N ASP A 114 -3.31 30.45 14.32
CA ASP A 114 -4.41 30.48 13.36
C ASP A 114 -4.03 31.13 12.04
N SER A 115 -3.18 32.16 12.07
CA SER A 115 -2.64 32.74 10.84
C SER A 115 -1.69 31.78 10.13
N GLY A 116 -0.94 30.96 10.89
CA GLY A 116 -0.13 29.86 10.37
C GLY A 116 -0.97 28.77 9.71
N HIS A 117 -2.07 28.35 10.33
CA HIS A 117 -3.02 27.39 9.75
C HIS A 117 -3.64 27.91 8.45
N LYS A 118 -4.13 29.16 8.44
CA LYS A 118 -4.68 29.79 7.23
C LYS A 118 -3.65 29.88 6.12
N CYS A 119 -2.44 30.34 6.44
CA CYS A 119 -1.35 30.41 5.47
C CYS A 119 -1.04 29.03 4.88
N TRP A 120 -0.92 28.00 5.72
CA TRP A 120 -0.66 26.63 5.27
C TRP A 120 -1.73 26.13 4.31
N VAL A 121 -3.01 26.23 4.70
CA VAL A 121 -4.14 25.75 3.89
C VAL A 121 -4.21 26.49 2.54
N LEU A 122 -4.05 27.82 2.55
CA LEU A 122 -4.12 28.64 1.34
C LEU A 122 -2.93 28.40 0.39
N THR A 123 -1.77 28.06 0.93
CA THR A 123 -0.54 27.87 0.13
C THR A 123 -0.29 26.41 -0.27
N LEU A 124 -1.00 25.44 0.31
CA LEU A 124 -0.79 24.01 0.07
C LEU A 124 -0.82 23.64 -1.43
N ASN A 125 -1.81 24.14 -2.16
CA ASN A 125 -1.94 23.91 -3.60
C ASN A 125 -0.77 24.51 -4.41
N HIS A 126 -0.28 25.68 -3.99
CA HIS A 126 0.85 26.34 -4.64
C HIS A 126 2.14 25.54 -4.41
N PHE A 127 2.38 25.07 -3.18
CA PHE A 127 3.51 24.22 -2.86
C PHE A 127 3.45 22.87 -3.57
N SER A 128 2.26 22.27 -3.69
CA SER A 128 2.08 21.04 -4.48
C SER A 128 2.49 21.24 -5.95
N ASN A 129 2.13 22.39 -6.55
CA ASN A 129 2.51 22.71 -7.92
C ASN A 129 4.03 22.89 -8.07
N VAL A 130 4.66 23.63 -7.14
CA VAL A 130 6.11 23.81 -7.11
C VAL A 130 6.84 22.48 -6.96
N ASN A 131 6.37 21.62 -6.04
CA ASN A 131 6.95 20.29 -5.82
C ASN A 131 6.81 19.42 -7.08
N GLN A 132 5.65 19.43 -7.75
CA GLN A 132 5.46 18.69 -8.99
C GLN A 132 6.45 19.14 -10.08
N ARG A 133 6.61 20.46 -10.28
CA ARG A 133 7.56 21.00 -11.26
C ARG A 133 9.01 20.67 -10.91
N MET A 134 9.36 20.70 -9.62
CA MET A 134 10.66 20.28 -9.12
C MET A 134 10.89 18.79 -9.46
N GLU A 135 9.94 17.92 -9.13
CA GLU A 135 10.01 16.49 -9.44
C GLU A 135 10.15 16.21 -10.94
N GLU A 136 9.41 16.91 -11.79
CA GLU A 136 9.53 16.82 -13.24
C GLU A 136 10.93 17.22 -13.73
N SER A 137 11.51 18.27 -13.15
CA SER A 137 12.88 18.70 -13.44
C SER A 137 13.92 17.66 -13.00
N VAL A 138 13.77 17.08 -11.80
CA VAL A 138 14.68 16.03 -11.31
C VAL A 138 14.53 14.74 -12.15
N LYS A 139 13.31 14.36 -12.54
CA LYS A 139 13.03 13.21 -13.44
C LYS A 139 13.77 13.30 -14.78
N LYS A 140 14.06 14.50 -15.26
CA LYS A 140 14.85 14.74 -16.48
C LYS A 140 16.31 14.26 -16.37
N HIS A 141 16.83 14.06 -15.16
CA HIS A 141 18.24 13.75 -14.89
C HIS A 141 18.47 12.28 -14.47
N ALA A 142 17.87 11.31 -15.17
CA ALA A 142 17.97 9.89 -14.84
C ALA A 142 19.41 9.36 -14.65
N PRO A 143 19.65 8.36 -13.76
CA PRO A 143 18.67 7.64 -12.93
C PRO A 143 18.58 8.20 -11.49
N LEU A 144 17.34 8.36 -10.97
CA LEU A 144 17.07 8.97 -9.66
C LEU A 144 17.20 8.02 -8.46
N HIS A 145 17.06 6.71 -8.68
CA HIS A 145 17.22 5.71 -7.63
C HIS A 145 18.51 4.95 -7.89
N ARG A 146 19.34 4.75 -6.85
CA ARG A 146 20.60 3.99 -6.95
C ARG A 146 20.37 2.62 -7.59
N ASP A 147 19.24 2.00 -7.26
CA ASP A 147 18.91 0.65 -7.74
C ASP A 147 18.41 0.60 -9.19
N LEU A 148 18.00 1.74 -9.74
CA LEU A 148 17.65 1.88 -11.16
C LEU A 148 18.85 2.34 -12.02
N GLY A 149 20.05 2.40 -11.42
CA GLY A 149 21.27 2.67 -12.17
C GLY A 149 21.61 1.48 -13.08
N LYS A 150 22.07 1.76 -14.31
CA LYS A 150 22.45 0.71 -15.28
C LYS A 150 23.40 -0.34 -14.68
N THR A 151 24.33 0.08 -13.83
CA THR A 151 25.27 -0.81 -13.13
C THR A 151 24.57 -1.71 -12.11
N GLN A 152 23.62 -1.19 -11.34
CA GLN A 152 22.88 -1.98 -10.34
C GLN A 152 21.91 -2.93 -11.03
N MET A 153 21.17 -2.47 -12.05
CA MET A 153 20.32 -3.33 -12.88
C MET A 153 21.09 -4.52 -13.48
N LYS A 154 22.33 -4.28 -13.93
CA LYS A 154 23.19 -5.35 -14.45
C LYS A 154 23.55 -6.36 -13.36
N ARG A 155 23.98 -5.88 -12.19
CA ARG A 155 24.31 -6.74 -11.04
C ARG A 155 23.12 -7.55 -10.54
N ASP A 156 21.94 -6.91 -10.48
CA ASP A 156 20.72 -7.57 -10.05
C ASP A 156 20.31 -8.67 -11.04
N ALA A 157 20.44 -8.41 -12.35
CA ALA A 157 20.23 -9.44 -13.38
C ALA A 157 21.23 -10.60 -13.23
N GLU A 158 22.52 -10.30 -13.07
CA GLU A 158 23.56 -11.31 -12.83
C GLU A 158 23.30 -12.13 -11.56
N ALA A 159 22.80 -11.51 -10.49
CA ALA A 159 22.44 -12.19 -9.24
C ALA A 159 21.18 -13.05 -9.36
N ILE A 160 20.18 -12.60 -10.13
CA ILE A 160 18.98 -13.39 -10.44
C ILE A 160 19.36 -14.62 -11.25
N ASP A 161 20.19 -14.46 -12.28
CA ASP A 161 20.68 -15.58 -13.10
C ASP A 161 21.43 -16.61 -12.25
N LEU A 162 22.30 -16.15 -11.34
CA LEU A 162 23.01 -17.02 -10.40
C LEU A 162 22.04 -17.79 -9.49
N ALA A 163 21.02 -17.12 -8.95
CA ALA A 163 20.02 -17.75 -8.11
C ALA A 163 19.20 -18.79 -8.87
N LEU A 164 18.81 -18.49 -10.12
CA LEU A 164 18.09 -19.43 -10.98
C LEU A 164 18.95 -20.66 -11.30
N GLN A 165 20.21 -20.47 -11.67
CA GLN A 165 21.14 -21.56 -11.91
C GLN A 165 21.30 -22.45 -10.65
N TRP A 166 21.42 -21.83 -9.48
CA TRP A 166 21.47 -22.58 -8.23
C TRP A 166 20.20 -23.41 -8.00
N PHE A 167 19.01 -22.86 -8.28
CA PHE A 167 17.74 -23.58 -8.13
C PHE A 167 17.55 -24.69 -9.17
N GLU A 168 18.10 -24.58 -10.37
CA GLU A 168 18.10 -25.67 -11.36
C GLU A 168 18.89 -26.88 -10.83
N GLU A 169 20.06 -26.64 -10.24
CA GLU A 169 20.89 -27.69 -9.65
C GLU A 169 20.37 -28.17 -8.28
N ASN A 170 19.71 -27.29 -7.53
CA ASN A 170 19.27 -27.52 -6.16
C ASN A 170 17.76 -27.40 -5.99
N ASN A 171 16.99 -27.93 -6.94
CA ASN A 171 15.53 -27.84 -6.91
C ASN A 171 14.98 -28.43 -5.59
N PRO A 172 14.35 -27.61 -4.73
CA PRO A 172 13.81 -28.07 -3.46
C PRO A 172 12.49 -28.86 -3.62
N PHE A 173 11.94 -28.91 -4.83
CA PHE A 173 10.69 -29.60 -5.16
C PHE A 173 10.91 -30.83 -6.05
N ASP A 174 12.16 -31.25 -6.25
CA ASP A 174 12.47 -32.48 -6.97
C ASP A 174 11.92 -33.69 -6.17
N PRO A 175 10.99 -34.49 -6.75
CA PRO A 175 10.39 -35.63 -6.07
C PRO A 175 11.38 -36.74 -5.74
N ASP A 176 12.49 -36.83 -6.47
CA ASP A 176 13.51 -37.88 -6.32
C ASP A 176 14.62 -37.49 -5.34
N ARG A 177 14.60 -36.26 -4.84
CA ARG A 177 15.59 -35.73 -3.90
C ARG A 177 15.19 -35.96 -2.45
N ASP A 178 16.19 -36.14 -1.59
CA ASP A 178 15.99 -36.38 -0.17
C ASP A 178 15.35 -35.16 0.52
N LYS A 179 14.12 -35.35 1.02
CA LYS A 179 13.31 -34.30 1.66
C LYS A 179 13.79 -33.97 3.06
N GLU A 180 14.66 -34.79 3.67
CA GLU A 180 15.28 -34.50 4.96
C GLU A 180 16.32 -33.37 4.89
N LEU A 181 16.82 -33.05 3.70
CA LEU A 181 17.76 -31.93 3.46
C LEU A 181 17.06 -30.55 3.38
N LEU A 182 15.73 -30.51 3.31
CA LEU A 182 14.96 -29.27 3.22
C LEU A 182 14.75 -28.68 4.62
N VAL A 183 15.69 -27.83 5.04
CA VAL A 183 15.59 -27.15 6.33
C VAL A 183 14.80 -25.85 6.17
N SER A 184 13.69 -25.73 6.91
CA SER A 184 12.96 -24.46 7.00
C SER A 184 13.69 -23.50 7.92
N PHE A 185 14.06 -22.32 7.40
CA PHE A 185 14.70 -21.25 8.17
C PHE A 185 13.83 -20.68 9.31
N SER A 186 12.53 -20.95 9.34
CA SER A 186 11.64 -20.57 10.45
C SER A 186 11.72 -21.51 11.65
N THR A 187 12.36 -22.66 11.49
CA THR A 187 12.65 -23.64 12.53
C THR A 187 14.15 -23.60 12.81
N ASP A 188 14.50 -22.89 13.88
CA ASP A 188 15.85 -22.42 14.28
C ASP A 188 16.96 -23.46 14.44
N SER A 189 16.76 -24.73 14.05
CA SER A 189 17.69 -25.82 14.34
C SER A 189 18.85 -25.98 13.34
N GLY A 190 18.86 -25.29 12.18
CA GLY A 190 19.92 -25.43 11.16
C GLY A 190 20.71 -24.17 10.82
N ALA A 191 20.31 -23.00 11.34
CA ALA A 191 20.89 -21.71 10.90
C ALA A 191 22.31 -21.45 11.42
N GLN A 192 22.72 -22.07 12.55
CA GLN A 192 24.02 -21.79 13.17
C GLN A 192 25.21 -22.41 12.42
N GLU A 193 25.07 -23.60 11.84
CA GLU A 193 26.18 -24.27 11.14
C GLU A 193 26.48 -23.65 9.77
N MET A 194 25.45 -23.25 9.03
CA MET A 194 25.61 -22.64 7.71
C MET A 194 26.19 -21.22 7.80
N THR A 195 25.85 -20.47 8.85
CA THR A 195 26.43 -19.14 9.10
C THR A 195 27.93 -19.25 9.40
N GLN A 196 28.37 -20.30 10.12
CA GLN A 196 29.80 -20.54 10.37
C GLN A 196 30.55 -21.02 9.12
N SER A 197 29.89 -21.78 8.24
CA SER A 197 30.46 -22.21 6.95
C SER A 197 30.68 -21.03 6.00
N MET A 198 29.69 -20.15 5.83
CA MET A 198 29.82 -18.96 4.97
C MET A 198 30.83 -17.94 5.52
N LEU A 199 30.97 -17.81 6.85
CA LEU A 199 31.99 -16.98 7.46
C LEU A 199 33.42 -17.51 7.25
N ARG A 200 33.60 -18.83 7.09
CA ARG A 200 34.92 -19.44 6.82
C ARG A 200 35.35 -19.28 5.36
N GLU A 201 34.42 -19.23 4.42
CA GLU A 201 34.76 -19.01 3.00
C GLU A 201 35.09 -17.55 2.68
N GLN A 202 34.58 -16.58 3.45
CA GLN A 202 34.95 -15.17 3.30
C GLN A 202 36.30 -14.78 3.92
N GLN A 203 37.03 -15.73 4.53
CA GLN A 203 38.36 -15.51 5.13
C GLN A 203 39.51 -16.15 4.35
N LYS A 204 39.27 -16.58 3.10
CA LYS A 204 40.31 -16.96 2.12
C LYS A 204 40.31 -15.98 0.95
#